data_AF-A0A2V7T6T1-F1
#
_entry.id   AF-A0A2V7T6T1-F1
#
_cell.length_a   1.000
_cell.length_b   1.000
_cell.length_c   1.000
_cell.angle_alpha   90.00
_cell.angle_beta   90.00
_cell.angle_gamma   90.00
#
_symmetry.space_group_name_H-M   'P 1'
#
loop_
_entity.id
_entity.type
_entity.pdbx_description
1 polymer ?
#
loop_
_entity_poly.entity_id
_entity_poly.type
_entity_poly.pdbx_seq_one_letter_code
_entity_poly.pdbx_strand_id
1 'polypeptide(L)'
;MSGLNPQGCRVTAFKVPVGEELEHDFLWRVHRAVPARGDIAIFNRSHYEEVLVTRVRKLVPKDAWSQRYDQINAFERLLVENGTIVVKFFLHISKAEQKRRFEERLDDPTKQWKLSPGDFEDRKYWDDYLEAYEDALSRAAAGGGAAAPSPRRCARCRPTRVT
;
A
#
# COMPACT_ATOMS: atom_id res chain seq x y z
N MET A 1 18.25 5.62 -10.82
CA MET A 1 17.14 5.05 -11.61
C MET A 1 17.67 4.77 -13.01
N SER A 2 18.12 3.54 -13.29
CA SER A 2 18.54 3.18 -14.65
C SER A 2 17.44 2.31 -15.27
N GLY A 3 16.77 2.81 -16.30
CA GLY A 3 15.78 2.05 -17.08
C GLY A 3 14.48 2.77 -17.42
N LEU A 4 14.19 3.94 -16.85
CA LEU A 4 12.99 4.74 -17.16
C LEU A 4 13.36 6.21 -17.36
N ASN A 5 12.72 6.86 -18.33
CA ASN A 5 12.84 8.30 -18.54
C ASN A 5 12.03 9.03 -17.43
N PRO A 6 12.67 9.89 -16.61
CA PRO A 6 11.98 10.58 -15.52
C PRO A 6 10.87 11.54 -16.01
N GLN A 7 10.90 11.98 -17.26
CA GLN A 7 9.85 12.86 -17.81
C GLN A 7 8.50 12.15 -17.95
N GLY A 8 8.49 10.83 -18.13
CA GLY A 8 7.28 10.02 -18.24
C GLY A 8 7.03 9.16 -17.00
N CYS A 9 7.70 9.42 -15.87
CA CYS A 9 7.56 8.64 -14.65
C CYS A 9 7.51 9.54 -13.41
N ARG A 10 6.35 9.54 -12.74
CA ARG A 10 6.13 10.34 -11.52
C ARG A 10 5.92 9.43 -10.31
N VAL A 11 6.63 9.74 -9.22
CA VAL A 11 6.46 9.04 -7.94
C VAL A 11 5.70 9.95 -6.97
N THR A 12 4.56 9.48 -6.46
CA THR A 12 3.79 10.18 -5.42
C THR A 12 3.86 9.37 -4.12
N ALA A 13 4.37 9.98 -3.05
CA ALA A 13 4.43 9.37 -1.73
C ALA A 13 3.32 9.93 -0.84
N PHE A 14 2.29 9.15 -0.60
CA PHE A 14 1.14 9.58 0.19
C PHE A 14 1.45 9.56 1.69
N LYS A 15 1.24 10.70 2.35
CA LYS A 15 1.36 10.86 3.81
C LYS A 15 -0.02 11.02 4.44
N VAL A 16 -0.05 11.24 5.76
CA VAL A 16 -1.28 11.58 6.49
C VAL A 16 -1.92 12.81 5.82
N PRO A 17 -3.21 12.76 5.48
CA PRO A 17 -3.90 13.90 4.87
C PRO A 17 -4.01 15.08 5.83
N VAL A 18 -3.89 16.31 5.29
CA VAL A 18 -3.92 17.56 6.05
C VAL A 18 -4.64 18.67 5.27
N GLY A 19 -5.19 19.65 6.00
CA GLY A 19 -5.83 20.83 5.40
C GLY A 19 -6.93 20.47 4.41
N GLU A 20 -6.85 21.04 3.21
CA GLU A 20 -7.79 20.83 2.10
C GLU A 20 -8.05 19.34 1.78
N GLU A 21 -7.05 18.47 1.94
CA GLU A 21 -7.24 17.03 1.67
C GLU A 21 -8.29 16.38 2.60
N LEU A 22 -8.48 16.92 3.81
CA LEU A 22 -9.49 16.45 4.76
C LEU A 22 -10.88 17.05 4.50
N GLU A 23 -10.96 18.12 3.70
CA GLU A 23 -12.21 18.77 3.31
C GLU A 23 -12.86 18.08 2.09
N HIS A 24 -12.13 17.18 1.44
CA HIS A 24 -12.58 16.39 0.29
C HIS A 24 -12.76 14.91 0.63
N ASP A 25 -13.35 14.16 -0.30
CA ASP A 25 -13.33 12.71 -0.24
C ASP A 25 -11.90 12.16 -0.37
N PHE A 26 -11.68 10.96 0.17
CA PHE A 26 -10.33 10.38 0.24
C PHE A 26 -9.71 10.03 -1.12
N LEU A 27 -10.53 9.88 -2.17
CA LEU A 27 -10.04 9.58 -3.51
C LEU A 27 -9.64 10.85 -4.26
N TRP A 28 -10.15 12.02 -3.89
CA TRP A 28 -9.83 13.29 -4.56
C TRP A 28 -8.33 13.50 -4.77
N ARG A 29 -7.53 13.42 -3.70
CA ARG A 29 -6.07 13.60 -3.79
C ARG A 29 -5.38 12.50 -4.60
N VAL A 30 -5.95 11.30 -4.59
CA VAL A 30 -5.39 10.13 -5.30
C VAL A 30 -5.68 10.23 -6.79
N HIS A 31 -6.89 10.63 -7.14
CA HIS A 31 -7.30 10.87 -8.51
C HIS A 31 -6.44 11.97 -9.16
N ARG A 32 -6.11 13.04 -8.44
CA ARG A 32 -5.19 14.07 -8.93
C ARG A 32 -3.78 13.54 -9.27
N ALA A 33 -3.36 12.43 -8.67
CA ALA A 33 -2.02 11.87 -8.86
C ALA A 33 -1.94 10.83 -10.00
N VAL A 34 -3.06 10.38 -10.55
CA VAL A 34 -3.09 9.36 -11.63
C VAL A 34 -2.31 9.84 -12.86
N PRO A 35 -1.75 8.92 -13.68
CA PRO A 35 -0.91 9.31 -14.81
C PRO A 35 -1.74 9.89 -15.95
N ALA A 36 -1.14 10.81 -16.72
CA ALA A 36 -1.65 11.16 -18.03
C ALA A 36 -1.43 10.01 -19.03
N ARG A 37 -2.03 10.10 -20.22
CA ARG A 37 -1.81 9.10 -21.28
C ARG A 37 -0.33 9.08 -21.69
N GLY A 38 0.29 7.91 -21.62
CA GLY A 38 1.71 7.70 -21.94
C GLY A 38 2.65 7.79 -20.74
N ASP A 39 2.16 8.20 -19.57
CA ASP A 39 2.95 8.32 -18.35
C ASP A 39 2.80 7.11 -17.42
N ILE A 40 3.80 6.94 -16.56
CA ILE A 40 3.81 5.99 -15.46
C ILE A 40 3.68 6.79 -14.15
N ALA A 41 2.70 6.43 -13.33
CA ALA A 41 2.61 6.90 -11.95
C ALA A 41 2.95 5.76 -10.99
N ILE A 42 3.84 6.02 -10.03
CA ILE A 42 4.21 5.10 -8.96
C ILE A 42 3.71 5.69 -7.65
N PHE A 43 2.80 4.96 -7.00
CA PHE A 43 2.27 5.34 -5.70
C PHE A 43 3.04 4.62 -4.59
N ASN A 44 3.77 5.39 -3.78
CA ASN A 44 4.36 4.90 -2.54
C ASN A 44 3.35 5.14 -1.41
N ARG A 45 2.72 4.05 -0.95
CA ARG A 45 1.36 4.04 -0.35
C ARG A 45 0.31 4.49 -1.37
N SER A 46 -0.97 4.36 -1.05
CA SER A 46 -2.07 4.63 -2.01
C SER A 46 -3.40 4.86 -1.29
N HIS A 47 -4.52 4.91 -2.04
CA HIS A 47 -5.88 4.96 -1.50
C HIS A 47 -6.23 3.77 -0.58
N TYR A 48 -5.45 2.69 -0.58
CA TYR A 48 -5.65 1.56 0.32
C TYR A 48 -5.40 1.89 1.80
N GLU A 49 -4.68 2.97 2.13
CA GLU A 49 -4.52 3.41 3.53
C GLU A 49 -5.87 3.67 4.22
N GLU A 50 -6.88 4.04 3.43
CA GLU A 50 -8.24 4.35 3.87
C GLU A 50 -9.08 3.11 4.20
N VAL A 51 -8.52 1.92 4.03
CA VAL A 51 -9.07 0.63 4.51
C VAL A 51 -8.05 -0.17 5.35
N LEU A 52 -6.84 0.38 5.57
CA LEU A 52 -5.76 -0.23 6.36
C LEU A 52 -5.57 0.50 7.69
N VAL A 53 -4.78 1.58 7.72
CA VAL A 53 -4.47 2.31 8.96
C VAL A 53 -5.73 2.88 9.60
N THR A 54 -6.66 3.38 8.80
CA THR A 54 -7.94 3.94 9.28
C THR A 54 -8.82 2.90 9.97
N ARG A 55 -8.83 1.65 9.47
CA ARG A 55 -9.50 0.51 10.09
C ARG A 55 -8.80 0.10 11.39
N VAL A 56 -7.50 -0.16 11.33
CA VAL A 56 -6.72 -0.71 12.46
C VAL A 56 -6.67 0.26 13.63
N ARG A 57 -6.43 1.55 13.33
CA ARG A 57 -6.42 2.62 14.33
C ARG A 57 -7.80 3.17 14.67
N LYS A 58 -8.87 2.61 14.09
CA LYS A 58 -10.27 3.01 14.33
C LYS A 58 -10.51 4.51 14.14
N LEU A 59 -9.86 5.09 13.13
CA LEU A 59 -9.97 6.52 12.81
C LEU A 59 -11.35 6.87 12.25
N VAL A 60 -12.02 5.89 11.64
CA VAL A 60 -13.40 6.00 11.17
C VAL A 60 -14.21 4.78 11.57
N PRO A 61 -15.54 4.92 11.73
CA PRO A 61 -16.46 3.81 11.97
C PRO A 61 -16.38 2.69 10.90
N LYS A 62 -16.78 1.47 11.28
CA LYS A 62 -16.68 0.28 10.42
C LYS A 62 -17.50 0.38 9.14
N ASP A 63 -18.72 0.84 9.26
CA ASP A 63 -19.59 1.20 8.15
C ASP A 63 -18.90 2.17 7.19
N ALA A 64 -18.25 3.22 7.71
CA ALA A 64 -17.55 4.20 6.88
C ALA A 64 -16.38 3.59 6.10
N TRP A 65 -15.44 2.87 6.73
CA TRP A 65 -14.32 2.29 5.97
C TRP A 65 -14.71 1.07 5.13
N SER A 66 -15.72 0.30 5.53
CA SER A 66 -16.11 -0.91 4.79
C SER A 66 -16.76 -0.61 3.43
N GLN A 67 -17.43 0.54 3.30
CA GLN A 67 -17.97 1.05 2.03
C GLN A 67 -16.86 1.52 1.07
N ARG A 68 -15.69 1.90 1.60
CA ARG A 68 -14.58 2.38 0.77
C ARG A 68 -14.03 1.31 -0.17
N TYR A 69 -14.18 0.02 0.15
CA TYR A 69 -13.80 -1.03 -0.81
C TYR A 69 -14.57 -0.93 -2.13
N ASP A 70 -15.87 -0.65 -2.08
CA ASP A 70 -16.68 -0.51 -3.29
C ASP A 70 -16.32 0.75 -4.07
N GLN A 71 -16.01 1.84 -3.35
CA GLN A 71 -15.53 3.10 -3.94
C GLN A 71 -14.15 2.92 -4.60
N ILE A 72 -13.23 2.20 -3.96
CA ILE A 72 -11.92 1.85 -4.51
C ILE A 72 -12.08 1.00 -5.78
N ASN A 73 -12.94 -0.02 -5.74
CA ASN A 73 -13.21 -0.86 -6.90
C ASN A 73 -13.83 -0.06 -8.06
N ALA A 74 -14.76 0.85 -7.77
CA ALA A 74 -15.36 1.72 -8.77
C ALA A 74 -14.32 2.68 -9.38
N PHE A 75 -13.44 3.24 -8.55
CA PHE A 75 -12.35 4.11 -8.99
C PHE A 75 -11.34 3.37 -9.87
N GLU A 76 -10.86 2.19 -9.46
CA GLU A 76 -9.93 1.40 -10.28
C GLU A 76 -10.58 0.95 -11.59
N ARG A 77 -11.86 0.59 -11.57
CA ARG A 77 -12.62 0.29 -12.79
C ARG A 77 -12.69 1.49 -13.73
N LEU A 78 -12.99 2.68 -13.22
CA LEU A 78 -12.98 3.92 -14.00
C LEU A 78 -11.62 4.13 -14.69
N LEU A 79 -10.51 3.92 -13.99
CA LEU A 79 -9.17 4.06 -14.57
C LEU A 79 -8.93 3.04 -15.69
N VAL A 80 -9.27 1.77 -15.46
CA VAL A 80 -9.10 0.70 -16.45
C VAL A 80 -9.95 0.93 -17.70
N GLU A 81 -11.21 1.31 -17.54
CA GLU A 81 -12.12 1.66 -18.64
C GLU A 81 -11.59 2.82 -19.50
N ASN A 82 -10.78 3.71 -18.91
CA ASN A 82 -10.15 4.83 -19.60
C ASN A 82 -8.73 4.54 -20.13
N GLY A 83 -8.28 3.28 -20.04
CA GLY A 83 -7.02 2.81 -20.61
C GLY A 83 -5.81 2.90 -19.68
N THR A 84 -6.02 3.14 -18.39
CA THR A 84 -4.95 3.06 -17.38
C THR A 84 -4.74 1.62 -16.95
N ILE A 85 -3.51 1.14 -17.02
CA ILE A 85 -3.14 -0.18 -16.48
C ILE A 85 -2.81 -0.02 -15.00
N VAL A 86 -3.60 -0.67 -14.14
CA VAL A 86 -3.40 -0.66 -12.69
C VAL A 86 -2.65 -1.91 -12.26
N VAL A 87 -1.46 -1.74 -11.69
CA VAL A 87 -0.65 -2.84 -11.13
C VAL A 87 -0.45 -2.61 -9.64
N LYS A 88 -0.89 -3.57 -8.82
CA LYS A 88 -0.86 -3.49 -7.36
C LYS A 88 0.23 -4.40 -6.80
N PHE A 89 1.08 -3.86 -5.93
CA PHE A 89 2.14 -4.61 -5.26
C PHE A 89 1.91 -4.63 -3.76
N PHE A 90 1.77 -5.84 -3.20
CA PHE A 90 1.82 -6.06 -1.76
C PHE A 90 3.16 -6.71 -1.40
N LEU A 91 3.98 -5.99 -0.64
CA LEU A 91 5.32 -6.44 -0.23
C LEU A 91 5.25 -7.09 1.15
N HIS A 92 4.89 -8.38 1.17
CA HIS A 92 4.80 -9.13 2.42
C HIS A 92 6.19 -9.39 3.03
N ILE A 93 6.31 -9.12 4.34
CA ILE A 93 7.45 -9.50 5.17
C ILE A 93 6.96 -10.18 6.44
N SER A 94 7.76 -11.07 7.01
CA SER A 94 7.41 -11.70 8.28
C SER A 94 7.57 -10.71 9.45
N LYS A 95 6.85 -10.96 10.55
CA LYS A 95 6.96 -10.19 11.81
C LYS A 95 8.40 -10.17 12.34
N ALA A 96 9.14 -11.24 12.12
CA ALA A 96 10.55 -11.36 12.48
C ALA A 96 11.46 -10.52 11.57
N GLU A 97 11.25 -10.57 10.25
CA GLU A 97 12.01 -9.76 9.30
C GLU A 97 11.77 -8.26 9.50
N GLN A 98 10.54 -7.85 9.84
CA GLN A 98 10.26 -6.46 10.19
C GLN A 98 11.07 -6.01 11.42
N LYS A 99 11.13 -6.85 12.47
CA LYS A 99 11.92 -6.56 13.68
C LYS A 99 13.40 -6.38 13.34
N ARG A 100 13.96 -7.33 12.60
CA ARG A 100 15.37 -7.30 12.17
C ARG A 100 15.70 -6.01 11.42
N ARG A 101 14.82 -5.57 10.51
CA ARG A 101 14.99 -4.31 9.77
C ARG A 101 14.86 -3.06 10.63
N PHE A 102 14.08 -3.09 11.71
CA PHE A 102 14.03 -1.98 12.67
C PHE A 102 15.32 -1.88 13.47
N GLU A 103 15.83 -3.01 13.97
CA GLU A 103 17.12 -3.08 14.66
C GLU A 103 18.26 -2.56 13.78
N GLU A 104 18.37 -3.05 12.53
CA GLU A 104 19.36 -2.55 11.56
C GLU A 104 19.30 -1.05 11.29
N ARG A 105 18.10 -0.44 11.36
CA ARG A 105 17.93 1.00 11.12
C ARG A 105 18.21 1.83 12.36
N LEU A 106 18.03 1.27 13.56
CA LEU A 106 18.42 1.90 14.82
C LEU A 106 19.94 1.96 14.93
N ASP A 107 20.62 0.89 14.50
CA ASP A 107 22.07 0.76 14.59
C ASP A 107 22.84 1.53 13.50
N ASP A 108 22.15 1.99 12.43
CA ASP A 108 22.73 2.75 11.32
C ASP A 108 22.28 4.22 11.35
N PRO A 109 23.12 5.16 11.81
CA PRO A 109 22.79 6.59 11.87
C PRO A 109 22.33 7.19 10.54
N THR A 110 22.75 6.62 9.40
CA THR A 110 22.36 7.12 8.07
C THR A 110 20.93 6.73 7.67
N LYS A 111 20.31 5.79 8.40
CA LYS A 111 18.97 5.25 8.14
C LYS A 111 17.95 5.57 9.23
N GLN A 112 18.38 6.08 10.38
CA GLN A 112 17.50 6.41 11.51
C GLN A 112 16.35 7.35 11.14
N TRP A 113 16.55 8.28 10.20
CA TRP A 113 15.50 9.18 9.71
C TRP A 113 14.29 8.46 9.08
N LYS A 114 14.42 7.18 8.72
CA LYS A 114 13.33 6.34 8.18
C LYS A 114 12.49 5.66 9.25
N LEU A 115 12.83 5.84 10.53
CA LEU A 115 12.06 5.33 11.65
C LEU A 115 11.21 6.45 12.23
N SER A 116 9.95 6.12 12.52
CA SER A 116 9.06 6.96 13.29
C SER A 116 8.66 6.23 14.58
N PRO A 117 8.38 6.95 15.68
CA PRO A 117 7.80 6.35 16.88
C PRO A 117 6.51 5.58 16.57
N GLY A 118 5.73 6.05 15.60
CA GLY A 118 4.50 5.40 15.13
C GLY A 118 4.71 3.98 14.61
N ASP A 119 5.85 3.68 13.97
CA ASP A 119 6.16 2.36 13.42
C ASP A 119 6.23 1.28 14.52
N PHE A 120 6.72 1.66 15.71
CA PHE A 120 6.78 0.75 16.86
C PHE A 120 5.41 0.52 17.49
N GLU A 121 4.56 1.54 17.49
CA GLU A 121 3.18 1.42 17.96
C GLU A 121 2.34 0.57 17.00
N ASP A 122 2.50 0.75 15.68
CA ASP A 122 1.79 -0.03 14.66
C ASP A 122 2.13 -1.52 14.74
N ARG A 123 3.34 -1.86 15.19
CA ARG A 123 3.75 -3.26 15.38
C ARG A 123 2.90 -4.00 16.42
N LYS A 124 2.29 -3.29 17.38
CA LYS A 124 1.37 -3.90 18.38
C LYS A 124 0.10 -4.43 17.72
N TYR A 125 -0.29 -3.83 16.60
CA TYR A 125 -1.48 -4.18 15.82
C TYR A 125 -1.17 -5.09 14.64
N TRP A 126 -0.08 -5.88 14.72
CA TRP A 126 0.38 -6.71 13.60
C TRP A 126 -0.72 -7.61 13.03
N ASP A 127 -1.45 -8.29 13.91
CA ASP A 127 -2.47 -9.26 13.50
C ASP A 127 -3.69 -8.53 12.90
N ASP A 128 -4.06 -7.36 13.44
CA ASP A 128 -5.12 -6.50 12.86
C ASP A 128 -4.74 -5.98 11.47
N TYR A 129 -3.48 -5.58 11.27
CA TYR A 129 -2.98 -5.18 9.95
C TYR A 129 -2.98 -6.34 8.96
N LEU A 130 -2.64 -7.55 9.41
CA LEU A 130 -2.66 -8.74 8.56
C LEU A 130 -4.08 -9.03 8.06
N GLU A 131 -5.06 -9.01 8.97
CA GLU A 131 -6.49 -9.16 8.62
C GLU A 131 -6.95 -8.05 7.66
N ALA A 132 -6.56 -6.80 7.91
CA ALA A 132 -6.90 -5.68 7.04
C ALA A 132 -6.31 -5.84 5.61
N TYR A 133 -5.08 -6.34 5.50
CA TYR A 133 -4.47 -6.63 4.21
C TYR A 133 -5.13 -7.82 3.49
N GLU A 134 -5.48 -8.89 4.21
CA GLU A 134 -6.21 -10.03 3.64
C GLU A 134 -7.56 -9.60 3.07
N ASP A 135 -8.30 -8.77 3.80
CA ASP A 135 -9.57 -8.20 3.32
C ASP A 135 -9.36 -7.27 2.14
N ALA A 136 -8.32 -6.42 2.16
CA ALA A 136 -8.03 -5.54 1.03
C ALA A 136 -7.64 -6.30 -0.23
N LEU A 137 -6.84 -7.35 -0.10
CA LEU A 137 -6.45 -8.19 -1.23
C LEU A 137 -7.65 -8.99 -1.74
N SER A 138 -8.49 -9.55 -0.87
CA SER A 138 -9.64 -10.36 -1.30
C SER A 138 -10.76 -9.51 -1.91
N ARG A 139 -11.12 -8.38 -1.29
CA ARG A 139 -12.25 -7.53 -1.70
C ARG A 139 -11.91 -6.57 -2.84
N ALA A 140 -10.64 -6.19 -2.98
CA ALA A 140 -10.20 -5.28 -4.03
C ALA A 140 -9.35 -5.95 -5.13
N ALA A 141 -9.20 -7.28 -5.14
CA ALA A 141 -8.55 -7.99 -6.25
C ALA A 141 -9.37 -7.99 -7.54
N ALA A 142 -10.69 -7.87 -7.47
CA ALA A 142 -11.59 -8.07 -8.60
C ALA A 142 -11.76 -6.84 -9.53
N GLY A 143 -11.25 -5.66 -9.13
CA GLY A 143 -11.28 -4.44 -9.93
C GLY A 143 -10.17 -4.39 -11.00
N GLY A 144 -10.23 -5.22 -12.03
CA GLY A 144 -9.66 -4.88 -13.35
C GLY A 144 -8.15 -5.08 -13.61
N GLY A 145 -7.39 -5.81 -12.78
CA GLY A 145 -5.98 -6.09 -13.09
C GLY A 145 -5.45 -7.32 -12.38
N ALA A 146 -5.01 -8.31 -13.15
CA ALA A 146 -4.37 -9.51 -12.63
C ALA A 146 -3.22 -9.14 -11.68
N ALA A 147 -3.29 -9.58 -10.43
CA ALA A 147 -2.18 -9.52 -9.51
C ALA A 147 -1.03 -10.38 -10.08
N ALA A 148 0.02 -9.74 -10.58
CA ALA A 148 1.22 -10.46 -11.00
C ALA A 148 2.01 -10.88 -9.74
N PRO A 149 2.14 -12.19 -9.43
CA PRO A 149 3.01 -12.62 -8.34
C PRO A 149 4.45 -12.27 -8.70
N SER A 150 5.10 -11.41 -7.89
CA SER A 150 6.52 -11.14 -8.02
C SER A 150 7.31 -12.44 -7.78
N PRO A 151 8.09 -12.94 -8.75
CA PRO A 151 8.87 -14.15 -8.55
C PRO A 151 10.16 -13.79 -7.82
N ARG A 152 10.10 -13.59 -6.51
CA ARG A 152 11.28 -13.78 -5.66
C ARG A 152 11.31 -15.21 -5.16
N ARG A 153 11.66 -16.14 -6.07
CA ARG A 153 12.23 -17.44 -5.67
C ARG A 153 13.57 -17.15 -4.98
N CYS A 154 13.54 -16.99 -3.66
CA CYS A 154 14.73 -17.22 -2.86
C CYS A 154 14.94 -18.75 -2.84
N ALA A 155 16.01 -19.23 -3.48
CA ALA A 155 16.31 -20.65 -3.68
C ALA A 155 16.74 -21.40 -2.39
N ARG A 156 16.24 -21.03 -1.21
CA ARG A 156 16.69 -21.61 0.07
C ARG A 156 15.65 -21.94 1.12
N CYS A 157 14.35 -21.86 0.81
CA CYS A 157 13.31 -22.33 1.72
C CYS A 157 12.61 -23.56 1.14
N ARG A 158 13.20 -24.75 1.36
CA ARG A 158 12.40 -26.00 1.35
C ARG A 158 11.71 -26.11 2.72
N PRO A 159 10.38 -26.29 2.77
CA PRO A 159 9.71 -26.64 4.01
C PRO A 159 10.03 -28.10 4.34
N THR A 160 10.70 -28.33 5.45
CA THR A 160 10.78 -29.65 6.08
C THR A 160 9.37 -30.00 6.56
N ARG A 161 8.75 -31.02 5.98
CA ARG A 161 7.52 -31.61 6.55
C ARG A 161 7.89 -32.21 7.91
N VAL A 162 7.22 -31.73 8.95
CA VAL A 162 7.11 -32.45 10.20
C VAL A 162 6.00 -33.49 10.00
N THR A 163 6.38 -34.75 10.02
CA THR A 163 5.57 -35.88 10.49
C THR A 163 6.40 -36.59 11.53
#